data_AF-A0A832V6H4-F1
#
_entry.id   AF-A0A832V6H4-F1
#
_cell.length_a   1.000
_cell.length_b   1.000
_cell.length_c   1.000
_cell.angle_alpha   90.00
_cell.angle_beta   90.00
_cell.angle_gamma   90.00
#
_symmetry.space_group_name_H-M   'P 1'
#
loop_
_entity.id
_entity.type
_entity.pdbx_description
1 polymer ?
#
loop_
_entity_poly.entity_id
_entity_poly.type
_entity_poly.pdbx_seq_one_letter_code
_entity_poly.pdbx_strand_id
1 'polypeptide(L)' 'MPTVVKMTTSAGEIMIGLYTEDCPETTGNFLKLVDDGFYNGLHFHRVIK' A
#
# COMPACT_ATOMS: atom_id res chain seq x y z
N MET A 1 17.68 -0.96 1.68
CA MET A 1 16.86 -1.68 0.67
C MET A 1 15.48 -1.05 0.70
N PRO A 2 14.87 -0.73 -0.44
CA PRO A 2 13.55 -0.09 -0.45
C PRO A 2 12.53 -1.04 0.18
N THR A 3 11.67 -0.51 1.04
CA THR A 3 10.54 -1.26 1.58
C THR A 3 9.53 -1.49 0.45
N VAL A 4 9.14 -2.74 0.23
CA VAL A 4 8.19 -3.12 -0.81
C VAL A 4 6.99 -3.79 -0.17
N VAL A 5 5.79 -3.31 -0.53
CA VAL A 5 4.51 -3.87 -0.06
C VAL A 5 3.84 -4.59 -1.22
N LYS A 6 3.36 -5.82 -0.96
CA LYS A 6 2.53 -6.57 -1.90
C LYS A 6 1.05 -6.33 -1.60
N MET A 7 0.34 -5.72 -2.54
CA MET A 7 -1.11 -5.53 -2.46
C MET A 7 -1.81 -6.57 -3.34
N THR A 8 -2.50 -7.51 -2.71
CA THR A 8 -3.32 -8.51 -3.40
C THR A 8 -4.72 -7.95 -3.63
N THR A 9 -5.16 -7.92 -4.88
CA THR A 9 -6.50 -7.46 -5.27
C THR A 9 -7.25 -8.55 -6.02
N SER A 10 -8.56 -8.36 -6.25
CA SER A 10 -9.35 -9.26 -7.11
C SER A 10 -8.91 -9.26 -8.58
N ALA A 11 -8.12 -8.27 -9.01
CA ALA A 11 -7.59 -8.14 -10.36
C ALA A 11 -6.11 -8.56 -10.49
N GLY A 12 -5.51 -9.08 -9.41
CA GLY A 12 -4.12 -9.51 -9.36
C GLY A 12 -3.28 -8.81 -8.30
N GLU A 13 -1.98 -9.10 -8.31
CA GLU A 13 -1.00 -8.57 -7.35
C GLU A 13 -0.35 -7.30 -7.88
N ILE A 14 -0.13 -6.33 -6.99
CA ILE A 14 0.58 -5.08 -7.27
C ILE A 14 1.73 -4.94 -6.27
N MET A 15 2.94 -4.75 -6.78
CA MET A 15 4.12 -4.49 -5.96
C MET A 15 4.34 -2.97 -5.84
N ILE A 16 4.33 -2.44 -4.63
CA ILE A 16 4.47 -1.01 -4.35
C ILE A 16 5.79 -0.77 -3.63
N GLY A 17 6.69 -0.04 -4.27
CA GLY A 17 7.91 0.47 -3.63
C GLY A 17 7.62 1.72 -2.82
N LEU A 18 8.14 1.81 -1.60
CA LEU A 18 7.97 2.96 -0.72
C LEU A 18 9.30 3.72 -0.57
N TYR A 19 9.23 5.04 -0.72
CA TYR A 19 10.34 5.97 -0.46
C TYR A 19 10.44 6.28 1.04
N THR A 20 10.79 5.28 1.85
CA THR A 20 10.78 5.40 3.32
C THR A 20 11.81 6.37 3.88
N GLU A 21 12.90 6.60 3.14
CA GLU A 21 13.93 7.57 3.53
C GLU A 21 13.47 9.02 3.26
N ASP A 22 12.84 9.27 2.11
CA ASP A 22 12.38 10.60 1.71
C ASP A 22 11.07 11.02 2.39
N CYS A 23 10.20 10.05 2.70
CA CYS A 23 8.85 10.28 3.23
C CYS A 23 8.55 9.38 4.45
N PRO A 24 9.32 9.46 5.54
CA PRO A 24 9.23 8.52 6.67
C PRO A 24 7.87 8.53 7.38
N GLU A 25 7.27 9.71 7.59
CA GLU A 25 5.99 9.82 8.30
C GLU A 25 4.84 9.21 7.51
N THR A 26 4.73 9.54 6.22
CA THR A 26 3.65 9.04 5.36
C THR A 26 3.79 7.55 5.12
N THR A 27 4.99 7.08 4.80
CA THR A 27 5.25 5.66 4.57
C THR A 27 5.12 4.85 5.86
N GLY A 28 5.55 5.38 7.01
CA GLY A 28 5.36 4.77 8.32
C GLY A 28 3.90 4.60 8.71
N ASN A 29 3.07 5.64 8.53
CA ASN A 29 1.63 5.52 8.77
C ASN A 29 0.96 4.52 7.81
N PHE A 30 1.35 4.52 6.53
CA PHE A 30 0.85 3.54 5.56
C PHE A 30 1.20 2.10 5.97
N LEU A 31 2.45 1.84 6.35
CA LEU A 31 2.91 0.52 6.81
C LEU A 31 2.18 0.06 8.06
N LYS A 32 1.98 0.95 9.04
CA LYS A 32 1.18 0.63 10.23
C LYS A 32 -0.24 0.18 9.86
N LEU A 33 -0.91 0.90 8.96
CA LEU A 33 -2.26 0.54 8.50
C LEU A 33 -2.28 -0.78 7.71
N VAL A 34 -1.20 -1.09 6.98
CA VAL A 34 -1.01 -2.39 6.32
C VAL A 34 -0.92 -3.51 7.36
N ASP A 35 -0.09 -3.34 8.39
CA ASP A 35 0.10 -4.34 9.46
C ASP A 35 -1.18 -4.55 10.28
N ASP A 36 -1.96 -3.49 10.51
CA ASP A 36 -3.28 -3.54 11.16
C ASP A 36 -4.37 -4.15 10.26
N GLY A 37 -4.06 -4.45 8.99
CA GLY A 37 -5.00 -5.03 8.02
C GLY A 37 -6.10 -4.07 7.56
N PHE A 38 -5.92 -2.76 7.76
CA PHE A 38 -6.94 -1.73 7.52
C PHE A 38 -7.47 -1.71 6.08
N TYR A 39 -6.60 -1.99 5.09
CA TYR A 39 -6.97 -1.94 3.67
C TYR A 39 -7.66 -3.21 3.17
N ASN A 40 -7.74 -4.27 3.99
CA ASN A 40 -8.33 -5.53 3.58
C ASN A 40 -9.83 -5.39 3.32
N GLY A 41 -10.30 -5.87 2.17
CA GLY A 41 -11.71 -5.83 1.77
C GLY A 41 -12.19 -4.48 1.22
N LEU A 42 -11.32 -3.46 1.18
CA LEU A 42 -11.66 -2.21 0.48
C LEU A 42 -11.63 -2.41 -1.04
N HIS A 43 -12.41 -1.60 -1.76
CA HIS A 43 -12.44 -1.57 -3.22
C HIS A 43 -11.98 -0.22 -3.76
N PHE A 44 -11.47 -0.21 -4.99
CA PHE A 44 -11.21 1.03 -5.72
C PHE A 44 -12.54 1.67 -6.12
N HIS A 45 -13.01 2.62 -5.32
CA HIS A 45 -14.30 3.29 -5.53
C HIS A 45 -14.31 4.20 -6.77
N ARG A 46 -13.15 4.50 -7.36
CA ARG A 46 -13.03 5.37 -8.52
C ARG A 46 -11.94 4.90 -9.49
N VAL A 47 -12.32 4.69 -10.75
CA VAL A 47 -11.45 4.36 -11.88
C VAL A 47 -11.89 5.19 -13.09
N ILE A 48 -10.97 5.92 -13.71
CA ILE A 48 -11.20 6.70 -14.93
C ILE A 48 -10.23 6.21 -16.00
N LYS A 49 -10.71 6.08 -17.23
CA LYS A 49 -9.90 5.70 -18.40
C LYS A 49 -9.19 6.90 -19.00
#